data_AF-A0A3E0U307-F1
#
_entry.id   AF-A0A3E0U307-F1
#
_cell.length_a   1.000
_cell.length_b   1.000
_cell.length_c   1.000
_cell.angle_alpha   90.00
_cell.angle_beta   90.00
_cell.angle_gamma   90.00
#
_symmetry.space_group_name_H-M   'P 1'
#
loop_
_entity.id
_entity.type
_entity.pdbx_description
1 polymer ?
#
loop_
_entity_poly.entity_id
_entity_poly.type
_entity_poly.pdbx_seq_one_letter_code
_entity_poly.pdbx_strand_id
1 'polypeptide(L)'
;MNDDATIAAVSSPRGNITSYWQLSDLSLLAKHKYHDGAGVSFYQDAFVLTNGHGRIIGSEPALTQAQARVKRDTWSQHLNIQWDNHVAKVS
;
A
#
# COMPACT_ATOMS: atom_id res chain seq x y z
N MET A 1 -11.05 -2.30 -27.15
CA MET A 1 -11.29 -2.88 -25.81
C MET A 1 -10.07 -2.48 -25.00
N ASN A 2 -10.22 -1.57 -24.06
CA ASN A 2 -9.11 -1.17 -23.19
C ASN A 2 -9.05 -2.23 -22.09
N ASP A 3 -7.95 -2.97 -22.01
CA ASP A 3 -7.65 -3.87 -20.91
C ASP A 3 -7.34 -3.00 -19.68
N ASP A 4 -8.38 -2.40 -19.09
CA ASP A 4 -8.30 -1.65 -17.84
C ASP A 4 -7.92 -2.65 -16.74
N ALA A 5 -6.61 -2.87 -16.63
CA ALA A 5 -5.97 -3.73 -15.66
C ALA A 5 -6.42 -3.34 -14.25
N THR A 6 -7.41 -4.05 -13.71
CA THR A 6 -7.86 -3.84 -12.35
C THR A 6 -6.79 -4.45 -11.43
N ILE A 7 -5.95 -3.60 -10.87
CA ILE A 7 -4.90 -4.01 -9.94
C ILE A 7 -5.48 -4.06 -8.54
N ALA A 8 -5.24 -5.14 -7.80
CA ALA A 8 -5.53 -5.21 -6.38
C ALA A 8 -4.24 -5.04 -5.56
N ALA A 9 -4.32 -4.25 -4.49
CA ALA A 9 -3.27 -4.16 -3.50
C ALA A 9 -3.70 -4.85 -2.21
N VAL A 10 -2.81 -5.63 -1.62
CA VAL A 10 -3.06 -6.39 -0.40
C VAL A 10 -1.92 -6.17 0.59
N SER A 11 -2.25 -5.69 1.79
CA SER A 11 -1.31 -5.56 2.91
C SER A 11 -1.41 -6.76 3.85
N SER A 12 -0.26 -7.29 4.28
CA SER A 12 -0.16 -8.33 5.31
C SER A 12 0.66 -7.81 6.49
N PRO A 13 0.01 -7.36 7.58
CA PRO A 13 0.70 -6.81 8.75
C PRO A 13 1.69 -7.81 9.36
N ARG A 14 1.24 -9.05 9.62
CA ARG A 14 2.12 -10.11 10.15
C ARG A 14 3.21 -10.53 9.16
N GLY A 15 2.95 -10.39 7.85
CA GLY A 15 3.92 -10.69 6.80
C GLY A 15 4.92 -9.57 6.54
N ASN A 16 4.72 -8.36 7.10
CA ASN A 16 5.50 -7.16 6.80
C ASN A 16 5.62 -6.86 5.29
N ILE A 17 4.57 -7.17 4.52
CA ILE A 17 4.56 -6.99 3.06
C ILE A 17 3.27 -6.33 2.58
N THR A 18 3.41 -5.62 1.47
CA THR A 18 2.29 -5.26 0.59
C THR A 18 2.56 -5.85 -0.79
N SER A 19 1.53 -6.40 -1.42
CA SER A 19 1.60 -7.05 -2.74
C SER A 19 0.57 -6.47 -3.70
N TYR A 20 0.89 -6.49 -4.99
CA TYR A 20 0.07 -6.01 -6.09
C TYR A 20 -0.21 -7.13 -7.07
N TRP A 21 -1.47 -7.24 -7.47
CA TRP A 21 -1.97 -8.36 -8.25
C TRP A 21 -2.76 -7.85 -9.45
N GLN A 22 -2.52 -8.44 -10.61
CA GLN A 22 -3.36 -8.28 -11.77
C GLN A 22 -4.60 -9.15 -11.59
N LEU A 23 -5.80 -8.56 -11.56
CA LEU A 23 -7.01 -9.36 -11.32
C LEU A 23 -7.47 -10.16 -12.53
N SER A 24 -7.07 -9.78 -13.74
CA SER A 24 -7.50 -10.49 -14.96
C SER A 24 -6.94 -11.91 -15.06
N ASP A 25 -5.71 -12.14 -14.57
CA ASP A 25 -5.02 -13.43 -14.64
C ASP A 25 -4.50 -13.92 -13.28
N LEU A 26 -4.80 -13.18 -12.20
CA LEU A 26 -4.35 -13.44 -10.84
C LEU A 26 -2.81 -13.49 -10.71
N SER A 27 -2.09 -12.84 -11.61
CA SER A 27 -0.63 -12.78 -11.54
C SER A 27 -0.15 -11.79 -10.48
N LEU A 28 0.92 -12.18 -9.78
CA LEU A 28 1.62 -11.28 -8.86
C LEU A 28 2.50 -10.33 -9.67
N LEU A 29 2.18 -9.03 -9.63
CA LEU A 29 2.95 -7.99 -10.31
C LEU A 29 4.19 -7.59 -9.52
N ALA A 30 4.00 -7.39 -8.21
CA ALA A 30 5.06 -6.95 -7.32
C ALA A 30 4.74 -7.17 -5.84
N LYS A 31 5.78 -7.23 -5.01
CA LYS A 31 5.69 -7.12 -3.56
C LYS A 31 6.80 -6.25 -3.01
N HIS A 32 6.56 -5.57 -1.90
CA HIS A 32 7.60 -4.87 -1.17
C HIS A 32 7.43 -5.09 0.32
N LYS A 33 8.57 -5.04 1.03
CA LYS A 33 8.56 -5.06 2.49
C LYS A 33 8.12 -3.69 2.97
N TYR A 34 7.07 -3.68 3.78
CA TYR A 34 6.63 -2.49 4.50
C TYR A 34 6.37 -2.93 5.94
N HIS A 35 7.34 -2.62 6.79
CA HIS A 35 7.33 -3.08 8.16
C HIS A 35 6.14 -2.46 8.89
N ASP A 36 5.42 -3.29 9.64
CA ASP A 36 4.30 -2.87 10.47
C ASP A 36 3.16 -2.22 9.63
N GLY A 37 3.01 -2.64 8.37
CA GLY A 37 1.94 -2.17 7.49
C GLY A 37 0.57 -2.47 8.09
N ALA A 38 -0.24 -1.43 8.29
CA ALA A 38 -1.54 -1.50 8.94
C ALA A 38 -2.68 -1.63 7.93
N GLY A 39 -2.61 -0.89 6.82
CA GLY A 39 -3.65 -0.92 5.80
C GLY A 39 -3.20 -0.40 4.44
N VAL A 40 -4.02 -0.70 3.43
CA VAL A 40 -3.91 -0.20 2.07
C VAL A 40 -5.25 0.37 1.62
N SER A 41 -5.20 1.51 0.93
CA SER A 41 -6.37 2.16 0.32
C SER A 41 -6.01 2.66 -1.08
N PHE A 42 -7.01 3.12 -1.83
CA PHE A 42 -6.85 3.71 -3.16
C PHE A 42 -7.36 5.16 -3.15
N TYR A 43 -6.53 6.09 -3.62
CA TYR A 43 -6.84 7.52 -3.65
C TYR A 43 -6.13 8.19 -4.83
N GLN A 44 -6.88 8.95 -5.64
CA GLN A 44 -6.36 9.72 -6.79
C GLN A 44 -5.37 8.92 -7.65
N ASP A 45 -5.80 7.73 -8.10
CA ASP A 45 -5.03 6.83 -8.97
C ASP A 45 -3.75 6.23 -8.36
N ALA A 46 -3.58 6.34 -7.05
CA ALA A 46 -2.48 5.74 -6.31
C ALA A 46 -2.98 4.84 -5.17
N PHE A 47 -2.18 3.83 -4.86
CA PHE A 47 -2.34 3.11 -3.60
C PHE A 47 -1.69 3.92 -2.48
N VAL A 48 -2.38 4.00 -1.35
CA VAL A 48 -1.90 4.64 -0.14
C VAL A 48 -1.74 3.58 0.92
N LEU A 49 -0.55 3.51 1.53
CA LEU A 49 -0.25 2.53 2.57
C LEU A 49 -0.02 3.26 3.89
N THR A 50 -0.45 2.63 4.96
CA THR A 50 -0.23 3.10 6.33
C THR A 50 0.49 2.06 7.15
N ASN A 51 1.25 2.46 8.16
CA ASN A 51 1.88 1.54 9.12
C ASN A 51 1.57 1.91 10.58
N GLY A 52 1.91 1.03 11.52
CA GLY A 52 1.73 1.25 12.96
C GLY A 52 2.65 2.31 13.57
N HIS A 53 3.56 2.90 12.78
CA HIS A 53 4.30 4.11 13.14
C HIS A 53 3.56 5.40 12.71
N GLY A 54 2.31 5.28 12.26
CA GLY A 54 1.49 6.39 11.79
C GLY A 54 1.99 7.06 10.51
N ARG A 55 2.83 6.37 9.73
CA ARG A 55 3.32 6.89 8.45
C ARG A 55 2.33 6.56 7.35
N ILE A 56 2.17 7.51 6.43
CA ILE A 56 1.38 7.36 5.21
C ILE A 56 2.33 7.47 4.02
N ILE A 57 2.38 6.46 3.16
CA ILE A 57 3.20 6.47 1.94
C ILE A 57 2.32 6.31 0.70
N GLY A 58 2.66 7.05 -0.36
CA GLY A 58 2.12 6.78 -1.68
C GLY A 58 2.88 5.62 -2.34
N SER A 59 2.14 4.71 -2.95
CA SER A 59 2.68 3.72 -3.88
C SER A 59 1.91 3.84 -5.19
N GLU A 60 2.65 3.98 -6.27
CA GLU A 60 2.03 3.82 -7.59
C GLU A 60 1.67 2.34 -7.81
N PRO A 61 0.64 2.05 -8.63
CA PRO A 61 0.37 0.70 -9.10
C PRO A 61 1.59 0.24 -9.91
N ALA A 62 2.52 -0.43 -9.25
CA ALA A 62 3.71 -0.90 -9.91
C ALA A 62 3.32 -2.06 -10.84
N LEU A 63 3.37 -1.82 -12.15
CA LEU A 63 3.08 -2.83 -13.18
C LEU A 63 4.13 -3.96 -13.20
N THR A 64 5.28 -3.75 -12.55
CA THR A 64 6.35 -4.73 -12.41
C THR A 64 7.10 -4.57 -11.07
N GLN A 65 7.72 -5.64 -10.60
CA GLN A 65 8.58 -5.62 -9.40
C GLN A 65 9.72 -4.58 -9.47
N ALA A 66 10.24 -4.29 -10.67
CA ALA A 66 11.29 -3.30 -10.88
C ALA A 66 10.80 -1.85 -10.68
N GLN A 67 9.51 -1.61 -10.93
CA GLN A 67 8.83 -0.33 -10.72
C GLN A 67 8.25 -0.18 -9.31
N ALA A 68 8.14 -1.29 -8.57
CA ALA A 68 7.63 -1.31 -7.21
C ALA A 68 8.60 -0.64 -6.25
N ARG A 69 8.44 0.68 -6.13
CA ARG A 69 9.18 1.52 -5.20
C ARG A 69 8.21 2.10 -4.21
N VAL A 70 8.50 1.89 -2.92
CA VAL A 70 7.94 2.74 -1.88
C VAL A 70 8.49 4.14 -2.13
N LYS A 71 7.63 5.11 -2.47
CA LYS A 71 8.07 6.50 -2.48
C LYS A 71 8.53 6.82 -1.05
N ARG A 72 9.79 7.25 -0.92
CA ARG A 72 10.37 7.66 0.37
C ARG A 72 9.66 8.87 0.97
N ASP A 73 8.88 9.56 0.15
CA ASP A 73 8.10 10.72 0.52
C ASP A 73 6.81 10.28 1.23
N THR A 74 6.87 10.23 2.57
CA THR A 74 5.68 9.96 3.37
C THR A 74 4.84 11.23 3.43
N TRP A 75 3.56 11.15 3.07
CA TRP A 75 2.62 12.28 3.14
C TRP A 75 2.52 12.84 4.57
N SER A 76 2.69 11.98 5.57
CA SER A 76 2.69 12.35 6.99
C SER A 76 3.86 13.23 7.42
N GLN A 77 5.03 13.16 6.73
CA GLN A 77 6.20 13.97 7.11
C GLN A 77 5.96 15.47 6.85
N HIS A 78 5.27 15.82 5.76
CA HIS A 78 4.97 17.22 5.42
C HIS A 78 3.86 17.83 6.30
N LEU A 79 3.03 16.97 6.91
CA LEU A 79 1.89 17.41 7.70
C LEU A 79 2.17 17.45 9.21
N ASN A 80 3.31 16.91 9.67
CA ASN A 80 3.61 16.72 11.10
C ASN A 80 2.47 16.01 11.86
N ILE A 81 1.77 15.09 11.18
CA ILE A 81 0.66 14.31 11.72
C ILE A 81 1.07 12.84 11.73
N GLN A 82 0.80 12.15 12.83
CA GLN A 82 0.92 10.70 12.95
C GLN A 82 -0.46 10.11 13.22
N TRP A 83 -0.83 9.09 12.47
CA TRP A 83 -2.09 8.37 12.66
C TRP A 83 -1.89 7.16 13.57
N ASP A 84 -2.70 7.07 14.63
CA ASP A 84 -2.76 5.84 15.42
C ASP A 84 -3.65 4.82 14.71
N ASN A 85 -3.03 3.76 14.18
CA ASN A 85 -3.72 2.69 13.47
C ASN A 85 -4.15 1.54 14.39
N HIS A 86 -3.95 1.65 15.70
CA HIS A 86 -4.47 0.66 16.64
C HIS A 86 -5.99 0.80 16.72
N VAL A 87 -6.71 -0.06 16.00
CA VAL A 87 -8.17 -0.14 16.13
C VAL A 87 -8.49 -0.51 17.58
N ALA A 88 -8.93 0.47 18.36
CA ALA A 88 -9.34 0.25 19.74
C ALA A 88 -10.54 -0.69 19.75
N LYS A 89 -10.44 -1.79 20.50
CA LYS A 89 -11.59 -2.66 20.77
C LYS A 89 -12.62 -1.84 21.56
N VAL A 90 -13.77 -1.58 20.97
CA VAL A 90 -14.94 -1.12 21.73
C VAL A 90 -15.59 -2.37 22.33
N SER A 91 -15.55 -2.48 23.65
CA SER A 91 -16.26 -3.51 24.43
C SER A 91 -17.57 -2.98 24.97
#